data_AF-A0A1F7I608-F1
#
_entry.id   AF-A0A1F7I608-F1
#
_cell.length_a   1.000
_cell.length_b   1.000
_cell.length_c   1.000
_cell.angle_alpha   90.00
_cell.angle_beta   90.00
_cell.angle_gamma   90.00
#
_symmetry.space_group_name_H-M   'P 1'
#
loop_
_entity.id
_entity.type
_entity.pdbx_description
1 polymer ?
#
loop_
_entity_poly.entity_id
_entity_poly.type
_entity_poly.pdbx_seq_one_letter_code
_entity_poly.pdbx_strand_id
1 'polypeptide(L)'
;MFEAFIQHLIGNRVPEYTIVLLLYLPLVASFVTFSRYVIGWKSLNIYSTILLAFALYHLSRGAAGEIDVITGFVQGGILIFFSAITALLLQMIMSEVRLHYLAKISLAMSAVTGVIFALLYLAGEVANDTFIKLNPIAILIVIIVMEVFIRSYIRKGWRKSLFLVANTVGLAYLIFFVIAQENVKNFVLAHPEVILFTVFFNIIIGRWRGLRLSEYLRFKNIHMTSFYDSEYNKE
;
A
#
# COMPACT_ATOMS: atom_id res chain seq x y z
N MET A 1 5.59 15.76 -28.34
CA MET A 1 7.06 15.71 -28.10
C MET A 1 7.46 14.56 -27.19
N PHE A 2 6.80 14.32 -26.06
CA PHE A 2 7.15 13.22 -25.17
C PHE A 2 6.76 11.82 -25.68
N GLU A 3 5.71 11.69 -26.50
CA GLU A 3 5.37 10.40 -27.14
C GLU A 3 6.51 9.88 -28.03
N ALA A 4 7.11 10.76 -28.84
CA ALA A 4 8.28 10.43 -29.67
C ALA A 4 9.49 9.98 -28.82
N PHE A 5 9.62 10.50 -27.60
CA PHE A 5 10.65 10.07 -26.66
C PHE A 5 10.39 8.63 -26.15
N ILE A 6 9.14 8.29 -25.83
CA ILE A 6 8.77 6.91 -25.45
C ILE A 6 9.00 5.95 -26.61
N GLN A 7 8.59 6.32 -27.83
CA GLN A 7 8.82 5.49 -29.02
C GLN A 7 10.31 5.29 -29.29
N HIS A 8 11.15 6.30 -29.06
CA HIS A 8 12.61 6.16 -29.16
C HIS A 8 13.16 5.17 -28.12
N LEU A 9 12.68 5.20 -26.87
CA LEU A 9 13.07 4.25 -25.83
C LEU A 9 12.68 2.81 -26.18
N ILE A 10 11.46 2.62 -26.69
CA ILE A 10 10.98 1.30 -27.14
C ILE A 10 11.82 0.82 -28.33
N GLY A 11 12.14 1.71 -29.28
CA GLY A 11 13.03 1.42 -30.41
C GLY A 11 14.43 0.97 -29.98
N ASN A 12 14.92 1.48 -28.85
CA ASN A 12 16.19 1.08 -28.24
C ASN A 12 16.10 -0.18 -27.34
N ARG A 13 15.03 -0.98 -27.47
CA ARG A 13 14.80 -2.24 -26.73
C ARG A 13 14.65 -2.07 -25.21
N VAL A 14 14.29 -0.88 -24.74
CA VAL A 14 13.90 -0.72 -23.33
C VAL A 14 12.57 -1.45 -23.10
N PRO A 15 12.46 -2.33 -22.09
CA PRO A 15 11.21 -3.01 -21.80
C PRO A 15 10.10 -2.00 -21.46
N GLU A 16 8.97 -2.10 -22.16
CA GLU A 16 7.79 -1.24 -21.94
C GLU A 16 7.36 -1.26 -20.47
N TYR A 17 7.48 -2.42 -19.82
CA TYR A 17 7.22 -2.59 -18.39
C TYR A 17 7.98 -1.60 -17.51
N THR A 18 9.29 -1.44 -17.75
CA THR A 18 10.15 -0.54 -16.97
C THR A 18 9.69 0.91 -17.13
N ILE A 19 9.30 1.28 -18.34
CA ILE A 19 8.79 2.62 -18.64
C ILE A 19 7.49 2.85 -17.87
N VAL A 20 6.50 1.95 -18.00
CA VAL A 20 5.21 2.06 -17.29
C VAL A 20 5.40 2.15 -15.79
N LEU A 21 6.28 1.32 -15.20
CA LEU A 21 6.55 1.33 -13.76
C LEU A 21 7.11 2.69 -13.28
N LEU A 22 8.04 3.26 -14.05
CA LEU A 22 8.61 4.58 -13.76
C LEU A 22 7.56 5.69 -13.87
N LEU A 23 6.66 5.62 -14.85
CA LEU A 23 5.58 6.59 -15.02
C LEU A 23 4.51 6.45 -13.91
N TYR A 24 4.26 5.22 -13.45
CA TYR A 24 3.31 4.95 -12.38
C TYR A 24 3.78 5.42 -10.99
N LEU A 25 5.08 5.39 -10.71
CA LEU A 25 5.63 5.80 -9.40
C LEU A 25 5.14 7.19 -8.93
N PRO A 26 5.29 8.29 -9.70
CA PRO A 26 4.80 9.60 -9.31
C PRO A 26 3.27 9.68 -9.28
N LEU A 27 2.56 8.93 -10.13
CA LEU A 27 1.10 8.85 -10.12
C LEU A 27 0.56 8.21 -8.84
N VAL A 28 1.08 7.04 -8.49
CA VAL A 28 0.76 6.30 -7.26
C VAL A 28 1.08 7.16 -6.05
N ALA A 29 2.24 7.82 -6.02
CA ALA A 29 2.62 8.71 -4.93
C ALA A 29 1.61 9.85 -4.75
N SER A 30 1.17 10.46 -5.85
CA SER A 30 0.17 11.54 -5.85
C SER A 30 -1.20 11.08 -5.36
N PHE A 31 -1.59 9.86 -5.70
CA PHE A 31 -2.84 9.30 -5.19
C PHE A 31 -2.77 9.03 -3.68
N VAL A 32 -1.63 8.55 -3.18
CA VAL A 32 -1.42 8.34 -1.73
C VAL A 32 -1.42 9.67 -0.98
N THR A 33 -0.75 10.70 -1.48
CA THR A 33 -0.73 12.03 -0.85
C THR A 33 -2.11 12.69 -0.89
N PHE A 34 -2.83 12.60 -2.01
CA PHE A 34 -4.21 13.06 -2.13
C PHE A 34 -5.11 12.38 -1.10
N SER A 35 -5.08 11.05 -0.99
CA SER A 35 -5.85 10.31 0.00
C SER A 35 -5.50 10.72 1.44
N ARG A 36 -4.22 10.98 1.73
CA ARG A 36 -3.79 11.39 3.06
C ARG A 36 -4.19 12.82 3.42
N TYR A 37 -4.07 13.77 2.50
CA TYR A 37 -4.27 15.18 2.79
C TYR A 37 -5.72 15.63 2.59
N VAL A 38 -6.39 15.13 1.56
CA VAL A 38 -7.78 15.51 1.23
C VAL A 38 -8.76 14.64 2.00
N ILE A 39 -8.66 13.31 1.89
CA ILE A 39 -9.59 12.38 2.57
C ILE A 39 -9.25 12.30 4.07
N GLY A 40 -7.97 12.34 4.41
CA GLY A 40 -7.48 12.16 5.78
C GLY A 40 -7.28 10.70 6.16
N TRP A 41 -7.02 9.84 5.18
CA TRP A 41 -6.83 8.41 5.42
C TRP A 41 -5.53 8.17 6.19
N LYS A 42 -5.65 7.63 7.41
CA LYS A 42 -4.51 7.33 8.28
C LYS A 42 -3.89 5.99 7.89
N SER A 43 -2.90 6.01 7.01
CA SER A 43 -2.02 4.87 6.71
C SER A 43 -0.76 4.87 7.58
N LEU A 44 -0.02 3.76 7.60
CA LEU A 44 1.23 3.64 8.33
C LEU A 44 2.28 4.63 7.83
N ASN A 45 2.74 4.42 6.60
CA ASN A 45 3.72 5.24 5.90
C ASN A 45 3.29 5.35 4.44
N ILE A 46 3.62 6.48 3.80
CA ILE A 46 3.40 6.68 2.37
C ILE A 46 4.16 5.59 1.58
N TYR A 47 5.44 5.41 1.91
CA TYR A 47 6.30 4.41 1.27
C TYR A 47 5.74 2.98 1.33
N SER A 48 5.30 2.51 2.50
CA SER A 48 4.73 1.17 2.64
C SER A 48 3.45 0.99 1.82
N THR A 49 2.65 2.06 1.68
CA THR A 49 1.43 2.02 0.85
C THR A 49 1.78 1.90 -0.63
N ILE A 50 2.75 2.70 -1.10
CA ILE A 50 3.24 2.69 -2.48
C ILE A 50 3.83 1.33 -2.83
N LEU A 51 4.75 0.84 -1.98
CA LEU A 51 5.37 -0.47 -2.12
C LEU A 51 4.33 -1.59 -2.22
N LEU A 52 3.35 -1.59 -1.31
CA LEU A 52 2.32 -2.61 -1.29
C LEU A 52 1.45 -2.57 -2.56
N ALA A 53 1.11 -1.38 -3.06
CA ALA A 53 0.39 -1.23 -4.33
C ALA A 53 1.20 -1.80 -5.52
N PHE A 54 2.51 -1.55 -5.55
CA PHE A 54 3.39 -2.13 -6.57
C PHE A 54 3.58 -3.63 -6.41
N ALA A 55 3.65 -4.16 -5.20
CA ALA A 55 3.69 -5.60 -4.97
C ALA A 55 2.42 -6.27 -5.53
N LEU A 56 1.24 -5.71 -5.25
CA LEU A 56 -0.04 -6.18 -5.80
C LEU A 56 -0.06 -6.11 -7.34
N TYR A 57 0.42 -5.02 -7.91
CA TYR A 57 0.53 -4.86 -9.37
C TYR A 57 1.49 -5.88 -10.00
N HIS A 58 2.65 -6.12 -9.39
CA HIS A 58 3.61 -7.13 -9.83
C HIS A 58 3.04 -8.56 -9.72
N LEU A 59 2.22 -8.84 -8.71
CA LEU A 59 1.56 -10.14 -8.51
C LEU A 59 0.41 -10.37 -9.51
N SER A 60 -0.28 -9.31 -9.91
CA SER A 60 -1.34 -9.37 -10.92
C SER A 60 -0.83 -9.69 -12.32
N ARG A 61 0.47 -9.48 -12.57
CA ARG A 61 1.08 -9.78 -13.85
C ARG A 61 1.44 -11.27 -13.91
N GLY A 62 0.74 -12.02 -14.75
CA GLY A 62 1.07 -13.40 -15.05
C GLY A 62 2.41 -13.53 -15.79
N ALA A 63 2.96 -14.74 -15.82
CA ALA A 63 4.23 -15.03 -16.49
C ALA A 63 4.23 -14.73 -18.01
N ALA A 64 3.05 -14.67 -18.64
CA ALA A 64 2.87 -14.28 -20.04
C ALA A 64 2.71 -12.76 -20.25
N GLY A 65 2.72 -11.96 -19.19
CA GLY A 65 2.53 -10.50 -19.26
C GLY A 65 1.08 -10.04 -19.29
N GLU A 66 0.12 -10.96 -19.25
CA GLU A 66 -1.31 -10.67 -19.07
C GLU A 66 -1.58 -10.16 -17.65
N ILE A 67 -2.46 -9.17 -17.54
CA ILE A 67 -2.82 -8.53 -16.27
C ILE A 67 -4.14 -9.14 -15.81
N ASP A 68 -4.05 -10.07 -14.88
CA ASP A 68 -5.21 -10.68 -14.24
C ASP A 68 -5.42 -10.00 -12.89
N VAL A 69 -6.40 -9.10 -12.85
CA VAL A 69 -6.71 -8.33 -11.63
C VAL A 69 -7.14 -9.27 -10.49
N ILE A 70 -7.84 -10.35 -10.84
CA ILE A 70 -8.37 -11.34 -9.89
C ILE A 70 -7.22 -12.12 -9.24
N THR A 71 -6.23 -12.57 -10.01
CA THR A 71 -5.11 -13.36 -9.48
C THR A 71 -4.25 -12.48 -8.56
N GLY A 72 -3.94 -11.26 -8.96
CA GLY A 72 -3.18 -10.31 -8.13
C GLY A 72 -3.90 -9.98 -6.83
N PHE A 73 -5.22 -9.80 -6.88
CA PHE A 73 -6.03 -9.55 -5.70
C PHE A 73 -5.97 -10.73 -4.71
N VAL A 74 -6.20 -11.95 -5.20
CA VAL A 74 -6.24 -13.17 -4.39
C VAL A 74 -4.86 -13.53 -3.85
N GLN A 75 -3.84 -13.58 -4.70
CA GLN A 75 -2.47 -13.94 -4.31
C GLN A 75 -1.88 -12.92 -3.34
N GLY A 76 -1.97 -11.63 -3.69
CA GLY A 76 -1.53 -10.56 -2.82
C GLY A 76 -2.27 -10.56 -1.49
N GLY A 77 -3.59 -10.83 -1.51
CA GLY A 77 -4.41 -10.95 -0.32
C GLY A 77 -3.95 -12.06 0.59
N ILE A 78 -3.73 -13.25 0.04
CA ILE A 78 -3.22 -14.41 0.79
C ILE A 78 -1.85 -14.10 1.40
N LEU A 79 -0.90 -13.58 0.61
CA LEU A 79 0.44 -13.25 1.11
C LEU A 79 0.38 -12.22 2.23
N ILE A 80 -0.35 -11.12 2.05
CA ILE A 80 -0.48 -10.04 3.05
C ILE A 80 -1.21 -10.56 4.29
N PHE A 81 -2.27 -11.35 4.14
CA PHE A 81 -3.08 -11.85 5.24
C PHE A 81 -2.31 -12.83 6.12
N PHE A 82 -1.70 -13.86 5.54
CA PHE A 82 -0.93 -14.84 6.30
C PHE A 82 0.33 -14.22 6.92
N SER A 83 1.03 -13.34 6.21
CA SER A 83 2.19 -12.65 6.79
C SER A 83 1.80 -11.69 7.92
N ALA A 84 0.69 -10.97 7.79
CA ALA A 84 0.17 -10.11 8.86
C ALA A 84 -0.26 -10.92 10.08
N ILE A 85 -0.97 -12.05 9.90
CA ILE A 85 -1.36 -12.94 11.01
C ILE A 85 -0.12 -13.47 11.72
N THR A 86 0.87 -13.94 10.96
CA THR A 86 2.12 -14.45 11.52
C THR A 86 2.83 -13.39 12.35
N ALA A 87 2.93 -12.18 11.82
CA ALA A 87 3.51 -11.04 12.52
C ALA A 87 2.76 -10.73 13.82
N LEU A 88 1.41 -10.78 13.81
CA LEU A 88 0.58 -10.55 15.00
C LEU A 88 0.76 -11.64 16.06
N LEU A 89 0.67 -12.91 15.66
CA LEU A 89 0.81 -14.07 16.56
C LEU A 89 2.18 -14.09 17.22
N LEU A 90 3.23 -13.93 16.42
CA LEU A 90 4.59 -13.93 16.95
C LEU A 90 4.82 -12.76 17.89
N GLN A 91 4.27 -11.59 17.58
CA GLN A 91 4.41 -10.42 18.42
C GLN A 91 3.61 -10.53 19.73
N MET A 92 2.51 -11.27 19.74
CA MET A 92 1.78 -11.62 20.96
C MET A 92 2.65 -12.52 21.86
N ILE A 93 3.25 -13.57 21.31
CA ILE A 93 4.17 -14.47 22.05
C ILE A 93 5.42 -13.71 22.54
N MET A 94 6.03 -12.89 21.69
CA MET A 94 7.24 -12.12 22.02
C MET A 94 6.98 -10.91 22.92
N SER A 95 5.72 -10.58 23.21
CA SER A 95 5.40 -9.47 24.12
C SER A 95 5.83 -9.78 25.56
N GLU A 96 5.78 -11.05 25.96
CA GLU A 96 6.17 -11.52 27.30
C GLU A 96 7.68 -11.69 27.46
N VAL A 97 8.39 -11.91 26.34
CA VAL A 97 9.84 -12.12 26.35
C VAL A 97 10.59 -10.79 26.38
N ARG A 98 11.50 -10.64 27.35
CA ARG A 98 12.37 -9.46 27.53
C ARG A 98 13.53 -9.42 26.52
N LEU A 99 13.21 -9.34 25.23
CA LEU A 99 14.19 -9.19 24.16
C LEU A 99 14.38 -7.72 23.75
N HIS A 100 15.57 -7.40 23.24
CA HIS A 100 15.83 -6.11 22.60
C HIS A 100 14.96 -5.91 21.36
N TYR A 101 14.59 -4.67 21.09
CA TYR A 101 13.73 -4.28 19.98
C TYR A 101 14.21 -4.81 18.61
N LEU A 102 15.51 -4.69 18.33
CA LEU A 102 16.11 -5.16 17.07
C LEU A 102 16.03 -6.68 16.92
N ALA A 103 16.21 -7.43 18.02
CA ALA A 103 16.11 -8.88 18.01
C ALA A 103 14.67 -9.34 17.74
N LYS A 104 13.67 -8.67 18.33
CA LYS A 104 12.24 -8.95 18.07
C LYS A 104 11.89 -8.79 16.59
N ILE A 105 12.39 -7.73 15.95
CA ILE A 105 12.14 -7.49 14.51
C ILE A 105 12.79 -8.57 13.65
N SER A 106 14.06 -8.93 13.93
CA SER A 106 14.76 -9.96 13.16
C SER A 106 14.05 -11.31 13.24
N LEU A 107 13.65 -11.75 14.44
CA LEU A 107 12.90 -12.99 14.62
C LEU A 107 11.54 -12.95 13.91
N ALA A 108 10.87 -11.78 13.92
CA ALA A 108 9.62 -11.61 13.20
C ALA A 108 9.76 -11.67 11.68
N MET A 109 10.83 -11.10 11.13
CA MET A 109 11.14 -11.21 9.71
C MET A 109 11.43 -12.66 9.30
N SER A 110 12.19 -13.41 10.13
CA SER A 110 12.45 -14.83 9.90
C SER A 110 11.16 -15.66 9.93
N ALA A 111 10.26 -15.40 10.88
CA ALA A 111 8.98 -16.10 10.96
C ALA A 111 8.07 -15.81 9.75
N VAL A 112 7.97 -14.54 9.34
CA VAL A 112 7.21 -14.14 8.13
C VAL A 112 7.79 -14.81 6.89
N THR A 113 9.12 -14.86 6.77
CA THR A 113 9.81 -15.54 5.67
C THR A 113 9.51 -17.04 5.68
N GLY A 114 9.57 -17.70 6.85
CA GLY A 114 9.22 -19.12 7.00
C GLY A 114 7.78 -19.43 6.59
N VAL A 115 6.83 -18.55 6.89
CA VAL A 115 5.44 -18.73 6.46
C VAL A 115 5.28 -18.55 4.95
N ILE A 116 5.98 -17.59 4.34
CA ILE A 116 6.00 -17.46 2.88
C ILE A 116 6.59 -18.72 2.23
N PHE A 117 7.68 -19.27 2.76
CA PHE A 117 8.22 -20.55 2.29
C PHE A 117 7.21 -21.68 2.41
N ALA A 118 6.49 -21.79 3.53
CA ALA A 118 5.45 -22.80 3.72
C ALA A 118 4.30 -22.61 2.71
N LEU A 119 3.87 -21.38 2.45
CA LEU A 119 2.84 -21.07 1.45
C LEU A 119 3.29 -21.46 0.03
N LEU A 120 4.55 -21.21 -0.32
CA LEU A 120 5.11 -21.62 -1.62
C LEU A 120 5.19 -23.14 -1.75
N TYR A 121 5.58 -23.84 -0.68
CA TYR A 121 5.59 -25.30 -0.65
C TYR A 121 4.19 -25.88 -0.86
N LEU A 122 3.20 -25.39 -0.11
CA LEU A 122 1.79 -25.80 -0.26
C LEU A 122 1.23 -25.44 -1.64
N ALA A 123 1.63 -24.31 -2.20
CA ALA A 123 1.23 -23.93 -3.55
C ALA A 123 1.76 -24.90 -4.63
N GLY A 124 2.96 -25.45 -4.43
CA GLY A 124 3.55 -26.45 -5.33
C GLY A 124 2.76 -27.76 -5.35
N GLU A 125 2.25 -28.20 -4.20
CA GLU A 125 1.49 -29.45 -4.06
C GLU A 125 0.09 -29.37 -4.71
N VAL A 126 -0.55 -28.19 -4.68
CA VAL A 126 -1.92 -28.01 -5.19
C VAL A 126 -1.95 -27.82 -6.73
N ALA A 127 -0.80 -27.89 -7.41
CA ALA A 127 -0.68 -27.66 -8.86
C ALA A 127 -1.33 -26.33 -9.32
N ASN A 128 -1.33 -25.32 -8.44
CA ASN A 128 -1.77 -23.99 -8.80
C ASN A 128 -0.63 -23.29 -9.55
N ASP A 129 -0.57 -23.47 -10.87
CA ASP A 129 0.42 -22.85 -11.78
C ASP A 129 0.56 -21.34 -11.57
N THR A 130 -0.52 -20.69 -11.11
CA THR A 130 -0.56 -19.27 -10.80
C THR A 130 0.24 -18.91 -9.54
N PHE A 131 0.27 -19.74 -8.50
CA PHE A 131 1.05 -19.50 -7.27
C PHE A 131 2.50 -19.99 -7.38
N ILE A 132 2.79 -20.90 -8.30
CA ILE A 132 4.16 -21.39 -8.53
C ILE A 132 5.01 -20.29 -9.21
N LYS A 133 4.39 -19.37 -9.95
CA LYS A 133 5.07 -18.31 -10.73
C LYS A 133 5.02 -16.94 -10.06
N LEU A 134 5.08 -16.88 -8.73
CA LEU A 134 5.11 -15.62 -8.01
C LEU A 134 6.41 -14.85 -8.28
N ASN A 135 6.29 -13.55 -8.52
CA ASN A 135 7.45 -12.68 -8.71
C ASN A 135 8.24 -12.52 -7.39
N PRO A 136 9.53 -12.93 -7.33
CA PRO A 136 10.33 -12.82 -6.11
C PRO A 136 10.43 -11.39 -5.57
N ILE A 137 10.42 -10.39 -6.44
CA ILE A 137 10.49 -8.97 -6.05
C ILE A 137 9.22 -8.58 -5.28
N ALA A 138 8.04 -9.02 -5.72
CA ALA A 138 6.79 -8.72 -5.02
C ALA A 138 6.76 -9.34 -3.62
N ILE A 139 7.27 -10.57 -3.49
CA ILE A 139 7.40 -11.25 -2.20
C ILE A 139 8.32 -10.46 -1.27
N LEU A 140 9.50 -10.05 -1.74
CA LEU A 140 10.43 -9.24 -0.96
C LEU A 140 9.79 -7.93 -0.50
N ILE A 141 9.01 -7.27 -1.36
CA ILE A 141 8.29 -6.06 -1.01
C ILE A 141 7.28 -6.33 0.12
N VAL A 142 6.52 -7.42 0.06
CA VAL A 142 5.59 -7.81 1.13
C VAL A 142 6.35 -8.00 2.45
N ILE A 143 7.50 -8.67 2.45
CA ILE A 143 8.33 -8.87 3.65
C ILE A 143 8.79 -7.52 4.23
N ILE A 144 9.29 -6.61 3.40
CA ILE A 144 9.71 -5.26 3.82
C ILE A 144 8.54 -4.47 4.43
N VAL A 145 7.34 -4.57 3.83
CA VAL A 145 6.14 -3.92 4.35
C VAL A 145 5.76 -4.51 5.71
N MET A 146 5.87 -5.83 5.90
CA MET A 146 5.60 -6.49 7.18
C MET A 146 6.56 -6.02 8.28
N GLU A 147 7.81 -5.73 7.97
CA GLU A 147 8.75 -5.13 8.93
C GLU A 147 8.19 -3.81 9.49
N VAL A 148 7.63 -2.96 8.62
CA VAL A 148 7.01 -1.69 9.02
C VAL A 148 5.76 -1.94 9.86
N PHE A 149 4.99 -2.99 9.56
CA PHE A 149 3.79 -3.36 10.31
C PHE A 149 4.17 -3.77 11.74
N ILE A 150 5.18 -4.63 11.89
CA ILE A 150 5.72 -5.07 13.19
C ILE A 150 6.23 -3.87 13.99
N ARG A 151 7.00 -2.98 13.37
CA ARG A 151 7.47 -1.74 14.03
C ARG A 151 6.32 -0.88 14.53
N SER A 152 5.26 -0.73 13.74
CA SER A 152 4.08 0.01 14.18
C SER A 152 3.42 -0.67 15.36
N TYR A 153 3.24 -1.99 15.30
CA TYR A 153 2.64 -2.77 16.37
C TYR A 153 3.34 -2.53 17.71
N ILE A 154 4.67 -2.64 17.71
CA ILE A 154 5.49 -2.46 18.92
C ILE A 154 5.35 -1.02 19.47
N ARG A 155 5.32 0.00 18.60
CA ARG A 155 5.31 1.41 19.01
C ARG A 155 3.94 1.96 19.41
N LYS A 156 2.88 1.57 18.70
CA LYS A 156 1.54 2.17 18.81
C LYS A 156 0.52 1.24 19.48
N GLY A 157 0.91 0.02 19.79
CA GLY A 157 0.04 -1.03 20.32
C GLY A 157 -0.81 -1.70 19.24
N TRP A 158 -1.43 -2.83 19.58
CA TRP A 158 -2.11 -3.70 18.62
C TRP A 158 -3.33 -3.04 17.96
N ARG A 159 -4.23 -2.43 18.74
CA ARG A 159 -5.49 -1.83 18.23
C ARG A 159 -5.23 -0.75 17.19
N LYS A 160 -4.37 0.22 17.55
CA LYS A 160 -4.04 1.33 16.65
C LYS A 160 -3.28 0.85 15.43
N SER A 161 -2.38 -0.12 15.59
CA SER A 161 -1.58 -0.62 14.48
C SER A 161 -2.41 -1.43 13.50
N LEU A 162 -3.31 -2.29 13.97
CA LEU A 162 -4.21 -3.04 13.10
C LEU A 162 -5.09 -2.11 12.27
N PHE A 163 -5.62 -1.05 12.87
CA PHE A 163 -6.37 -0.02 12.14
C PHE A 163 -5.53 0.68 11.06
N LEU A 164 -4.27 1.04 11.37
CA LEU A 164 -3.37 1.65 10.40
C LEU A 164 -2.95 0.69 9.29
N VAL A 165 -2.72 -0.59 9.60
CA VAL A 165 -2.40 -1.66 8.65
C VAL A 165 -3.58 -1.86 7.71
N ALA A 166 -4.79 -2.04 8.24
CA ALA A 166 -6.00 -2.22 7.43
C ALA A 166 -6.23 -1.04 6.47
N ASN A 167 -6.04 0.19 6.95
CA ASN A 167 -6.09 1.39 6.10
C ASN A 167 -5.01 1.40 5.02
N THR A 168 -3.80 0.94 5.34
CA THR A 168 -2.68 0.88 4.39
C THR A 168 -2.94 -0.16 3.30
N VAL A 169 -3.41 -1.34 3.68
CA VAL A 169 -3.79 -2.43 2.76
C VAL A 169 -4.95 -1.99 1.89
N GLY A 170 -6.02 -1.43 2.48
CA GLY A 170 -7.18 -0.93 1.73
C GLY A 170 -6.81 0.16 0.72
N LEU A 171 -5.97 1.12 1.12
CA LEU A 171 -5.50 2.17 0.20
C LEU A 171 -4.61 1.59 -0.91
N ALA A 172 -3.74 0.63 -0.60
CA ALA A 172 -2.91 -0.05 -1.60
C ALA A 172 -3.77 -0.82 -2.62
N TYR A 173 -4.83 -1.50 -2.17
CA TYR A 173 -5.78 -2.17 -3.07
C TYR A 173 -6.52 -1.21 -3.99
N LEU A 174 -7.00 -0.08 -3.47
CA LEU A 174 -7.65 0.93 -4.30
C LEU A 174 -6.71 1.44 -5.39
N ILE A 175 -5.45 1.71 -5.04
CA ILE A 175 -4.47 2.15 -6.04
C ILE A 175 -4.18 1.04 -7.04
N PHE A 176 -4.01 -0.19 -6.57
CA PHE A 176 -3.83 -1.37 -7.41
C PHE A 176 -4.96 -1.48 -8.45
N PHE A 177 -6.22 -1.37 -8.05
CA PHE A 177 -7.35 -1.44 -8.98
C PHE A 177 -7.32 -0.35 -10.04
N VAL A 178 -6.79 0.84 -9.74
CA VAL A 178 -6.63 1.92 -10.70
C VAL A 178 -5.50 1.60 -11.69
N ILE A 179 -4.32 1.23 -11.20
CA ILE A 179 -3.14 1.01 -12.07
C ILE A 179 -3.18 -0.30 -12.86
N ALA A 180 -3.99 -1.27 -12.42
CA ALA A 180 -4.19 -2.54 -13.12
C ALA A 180 -5.09 -2.42 -14.37
N GLN A 181 -5.77 -1.29 -14.57
CA GLN A 181 -6.59 -1.06 -15.77
C GLN A 181 -5.72 -0.82 -17.01
N GLU A 182 -6.03 -1.51 -18.10
CA GLU A 182 -5.32 -1.33 -19.38
C GLU A 182 -5.52 0.10 -19.94
N ASN A 183 -6.69 0.69 -19.73
CA ASN A 183 -6.97 2.08 -20.11
C ASN A 183 -6.00 3.07 -19.46
N VAL A 184 -5.65 2.85 -18.19
CA VAL A 184 -4.71 3.71 -17.46
C VAL A 184 -3.30 3.54 -18.01
N LYS A 185 -2.89 2.29 -18.31
CA LYS A 185 -1.61 2.00 -18.95
C LYS A 185 -1.48 2.71 -20.29
N ASN A 186 -2.48 2.57 -21.16
CA ASN A 186 -2.47 3.17 -22.50
C ASN A 186 -2.50 4.70 -22.44
N PHE A 187 -3.29 5.28 -21.52
CA PHE A 187 -3.32 6.72 -21.31
C PHE A 187 -1.96 7.28 -20.87
N VAL A 188 -1.28 6.61 -19.93
CA VAL A 188 0.01 7.06 -19.41
C VAL A 188 1.13 6.91 -20.46
N LEU A 189 1.05 5.91 -21.33
CA LEU A 189 1.99 5.74 -22.45
C LEU A 189 1.76 6.77 -23.56
N ALA A 190 0.51 7.11 -23.85
CA ALA A 190 0.18 8.14 -24.84
C ALA A 190 0.54 9.55 -24.34
N HIS A 191 0.29 9.83 -23.06
CA HIS A 191 0.51 11.14 -22.43
C HIS A 191 1.46 11.05 -21.22
N PRO A 192 2.77 10.81 -21.43
CA PRO A 192 3.75 10.79 -20.33
C PRO A 192 3.91 12.14 -19.63
N GLU A 193 3.46 13.24 -20.25
CA GLU A 193 3.39 14.58 -19.64
C GLU A 193 2.54 14.65 -18.37
N VAL A 194 1.67 13.65 -18.15
CA VAL A 194 0.90 13.47 -16.91
C VAL A 194 1.81 13.50 -15.67
N ILE A 195 3.07 13.07 -15.75
CA ILE A 195 3.99 13.16 -14.60
C ILE A 195 4.21 14.61 -14.16
N LEU A 196 4.36 15.55 -15.10
CA LEU A 196 4.56 16.95 -14.75
C LEU A 196 3.35 17.52 -14.01
N PHE A 197 2.14 17.11 -14.42
CA PHE A 197 0.91 17.43 -13.72
C PHE A 197 0.88 16.84 -12.30
N THR A 198 1.39 15.61 -12.10
CA THR A 198 1.45 15.02 -10.75
C THR A 198 2.37 15.78 -9.80
N VAL A 199 3.48 16.34 -10.30
CA VAL A 199 4.38 17.19 -9.49
C VAL A 199 3.67 18.48 -9.07
N PHE A 200 3.03 19.15 -10.04
CA PHE A 200 2.26 20.36 -9.76
C PHE A 200 1.10 20.10 -8.78
N PHE A 201 0.38 19.01 -8.97
CA PHE A 201 -0.70 18.58 -8.10
C PHE A 201 -0.22 18.29 -6.67
N ASN A 202 0.93 17.62 -6.51
CA ASN A 202 1.53 17.39 -5.19
C ASN A 202 1.91 18.70 -4.48
N ILE A 203 2.38 19.71 -5.20
CA ILE A 203 2.68 21.02 -4.61
C ILE A 203 1.40 21.68 -4.09
N ILE A 204 0.31 21.65 -4.88
CA ILE A 204 -0.99 22.20 -4.47
C ILE A 204 -1.51 21.47 -3.23
N ILE A 205 -1.53 20.14 -3.25
CA ILE A 205 -2.02 19.36 -2.11
C ILE A 205 -1.13 19.56 -0.89
N GLY A 206 0.19 19.67 -1.07
CA GLY A 206 1.12 19.93 0.04
C GLY A 206 0.85 21.27 0.74
N ARG A 207 0.24 22.23 0.04
CA ARG A 207 -0.18 23.53 0.60
C ARG A 207 -1.61 23.51 1.15
N TRP A 208 -2.31 22.38 1.11
CA TRP A 208 -3.68 22.26 1.59
C TRP A 208 -3.73 22.43 3.11
N ARG A 209 -4.25 23.59 3.56
CA ARG A 209 -4.49 23.90 4.98
C ARG A 209 -5.93 23.67 5.44
N GLY A 210 -6.82 23.26 4.53
CA GLY A 210 -8.23 23.01 4.85
C GLY A 210 -8.42 21.78 5.76
N LEU A 211 -9.58 21.69 6.42
CA LEU A 211 -9.98 20.50 7.16
C LEU A 211 -10.05 19.28 6.22
N ARG A 212 -9.66 18.12 6.72
CA ARG A 212 -9.73 16.85 5.98
C ARG A 212 -11.20 16.43 5.82
N LEU A 213 -11.54 15.70 4.75
CA LEU A 213 -12.90 15.21 4.54
C LEU A 213 -13.41 14.37 5.73
N SER A 214 -12.52 13.56 6.31
CA SER A 214 -12.78 12.80 7.54
C SER A 214 -13.04 13.67 8.78
N GLU A 215 -12.45 14.86 8.84
CA GLU A 215 -12.73 15.83 9.90
C GLU A 215 -14.09 16.48 9.69
N TYR A 216 -14.46 16.79 8.44
CA TYR A 216 -15.80 17.29 8.13
C TYR A 216 -16.89 16.31 8.59
N LEU A 217 -16.71 15.00 8.33
CA LEU A 217 -17.63 13.97 8.81
C LEU A 217 -17.68 13.85 10.34
N ARG A 218 -16.53 14.02 11.01
CA ARG A 218 -16.44 13.96 12.48
C ARG A 218 -17.07 15.18 13.16
N PHE A 219 -16.88 16.38 12.59
CA PHE A 219 -17.35 17.64 13.17
C PHE A 219 -18.78 17.99 12.79
N LYS A 220 -19.38 17.29 11.82
CA LYS A 220 -20.80 17.44 11.46
C LYS A 220 -21.74 17.30 12.68
N ASN A 221 -21.38 16.49 13.66
CA ASN A 221 -22.24 16.22 14.82
C ASN A 221 -22.06 17.18 16.00
N ILE A 222 -21.07 18.09 15.96
CA ILE A 222 -20.81 19.00 17.11
C ILE A 222 -21.75 20.21 17.10
N HIS A 223 -22.39 20.53 15.97
CA HIS A 223 -23.35 21.63 15.88
C HIS A 223 -24.72 21.34 16.53
N MET A 224 -24.94 20.17 17.13
CA MET A 224 -26.24 19.78 17.71
C MET A 224 -26.29 19.72 19.25
N THR A 225 -25.19 19.99 19.98
CA THR A 225 -25.16 19.77 21.44
C THR A 225 -24.47 20.87 22.26
N SER A 226 -24.59 22.14 21.88
CA SER A 226 -24.18 23.25 22.75
C SER A 226 -25.23 24.36 22.78
N PHE A 227 -26.25 24.13 23.60
CA PHE A 227 -27.20 25.16 24.05
C PHE A 227 -27.52 25.02 25.55
N TYR A 228 -26.67 24.35 26.34
CA TYR A 228 -26.91 24.12 27.78
C TYR A 228 -25.64 24.25 28.63
N ASP A 229 -24.92 25.36 28.49
CA ASP A 229 -23.92 25.78 29.48
C ASP A 229 -24.01 27.30 29.71
N SER A 230 -25.21 27.75 30.08
CA SER A 230 -25.42 29.10 30.62
C SER A 230 -26.11 29.03 31.99
N GLU A 231 -25.50 28.31 32.94
CA GLU A 231 -25.90 28.40 34.34
C GLU A 231 -24.70 28.16 35.27
N TYR A 232 -23.68 29.00 35.12
CA TYR A 232 -22.71 29.27 36.19
C TYR A 232 -22.48 30.77 36.28
N ASN A 233 -23.50 31.47 36.78
CA ASN A 233 -23.40 32.61 37.69
C ASN A 233 -24.75 33.31 37.76
N LYS A 234 -25.41 33.21 38.92
CA LYS A 234 -25.83 34.36 39.72
C LYS A 234 -26.36 33.89 41.09
N GLU A 235 -25.69 34.43 42.11
CA GLU A 235 -26.08 34.56 43.53
C GLU A 235 -25.91 33.34 44.44
#